data_AF-A0A353M1I1-F1
#
_entry.id   AF-A0A353M1I1-F1
#
_cell.length_a   1.000
_cell.length_b   1.000
_cell.length_c   1.000
_cell.angle_alpha   90.00
_cell.angle_beta   90.00
_cell.angle_gamma   90.00
#
_symmetry.space_group_name_H-M   'P 1'
#
loop_
_entity.id
_entity.type
_entity.pdbx_description
1 polymer ?
#
loop_
_entity_poly.entity_id
_entity_poly.type
_entity_poly.pdbx_seq_one_letter_code
_entity_poly.pdbx_strand_id
1 'polypeptide(L)'
;MKTIPLRKGYSGLLILVAVIITIVTIGFMFNLYRIYTNRVYSESTEVLNLYAVIANSRLAEIEDLSFEVLANRDVQDNLLMYINASNLYEIYNSTSDLYTQLFTRWIRNQGIVSMSFVFLDGRRVDVGPLHLANLKDGALSQVL
;
A
#
# COMPACT_ATOMS: atom_id res chain seq x y z
N MET A 1 17.65 72.99 32.16
CA MET A 1 16.73 71.87 31.82
C MET A 1 16.54 71.84 30.30
N LYS A 2 17.05 70.82 29.59
CA LYS A 2 16.82 70.66 28.15
C LYS A 2 15.46 70.02 27.94
N THR A 3 14.50 70.78 27.43
CA THR A 3 13.17 70.29 27.05
C THR A 3 13.31 69.53 25.73
N ILE A 4 13.15 68.21 25.79
CA ILE A 4 13.07 67.37 24.60
C ILE A 4 11.74 67.73 23.91
N PRO A 5 11.74 68.08 22.61
CA PRO A 5 10.50 68.46 21.93
C PRO A 5 9.52 67.28 21.95
N LEU A 6 8.31 67.50 22.49
CA LEU A 6 7.27 66.46 22.71
C LEU A 6 7.05 65.52 21.51
N ARG A 7 7.20 66.06 20.29
CA ARG A 7 7.05 65.31 19.03
C ARG A 7 8.11 64.21 18.84
N LYS A 8 9.34 64.39 19.36
CA LYS A 8 10.42 63.38 19.32
C LYS A 8 10.26 62.32 20.41
N GLY A 9 9.63 62.66 21.53
CA GLY A 9 9.32 61.70 22.61
C GLY A 9 8.24 60.70 22.22
N TYR A 10 7.16 61.18 21.59
CA TYR A 10 6.08 60.31 21.10
C TYR A 10 6.53 59.35 20.00
N SER A 11 7.37 59.79 19.07
CA SER A 11 7.92 58.91 18.03
C SER A 11 8.85 57.84 18.62
N GLY A 12 9.65 58.18 19.64
CA GLY A 12 10.49 57.21 20.35
C GLY A 12 9.66 56.16 21.09
N LEU A 13 8.55 56.56 21.70
CA LEU A 13 7.65 55.65 22.41
C LEU A 13 6.92 54.71 21.44
N LEU A 14 6.48 55.20 20.28
CA LEU A 14 5.89 54.37 19.22
C LEU A 14 6.89 53.34 18.67
N ILE A 15 8.15 53.73 18.45
CA ILE A 15 9.20 52.80 18.00
C ILE A 15 9.43 51.72 19.07
N LEU A 16 9.50 52.08 20.34
CA LEU A 16 9.69 51.13 21.43
C LEU A 16 8.53 50.12 21.53
N VAL A 17 7.28 50.60 21.42
CA VAL A 17 6.10 49.74 21.38
C VAL A 17 6.14 48.82 20.16
N ALA A 18 6.49 49.34 18.98
CA ALA A 18 6.62 48.53 17.78
C ALA A 18 7.68 47.43 17.92
N VAL A 19 8.83 47.73 18.56
CA VAL A 19 9.89 46.73 18.82
C VAL A 19 9.40 45.65 19.78
N ILE A 20 8.71 46.02 20.86
CA ILE A 20 8.16 45.05 21.82
C ILE A 20 7.15 44.13 21.14
N ILE A 21 6.21 44.69 20.38
CA ILE A 21 5.22 43.91 19.64
C ILE A 21 5.94 42.95 18.69
N THR A 22 6.94 43.43 17.94
CA THR A 22 7.69 42.58 17.00
C THR A 22 8.37 41.40 17.70
N ILE A 23 9.02 41.63 18.84
CA ILE A 23 9.68 40.56 19.61
C ILE A 23 8.67 39.52 20.10
N VAL A 24 7.54 39.99 20.65
CA VAL A 24 6.47 39.09 21.13
C VAL A 24 5.89 38.27 19.98
N THR A 25 5.64 38.90 18.82
CA THR A 25 5.13 38.20 17.64
C THR A 25 6.11 37.13 17.15
N ILE A 26 7.41 37.43 17.09
CA ILE A 26 8.43 36.45 16.70
C ILE A 26 8.46 35.27 17.69
N GLY A 27 8.48 35.54 19.00
CA GLY A 27 8.48 34.50 20.01
C GLY A 27 7.22 33.62 19.97
N PHE A 28 6.07 34.23 19.74
CA PHE A 28 4.80 33.53 19.57
C PHE A 28 4.80 32.64 18.31
N MET A 29 5.23 33.18 17.16
CA MET A 29 5.31 32.42 15.91
C MET A 29 6.29 31.26 16.01
N PHE A 30 7.43 31.43 16.69
CA PHE A 30 8.38 30.34 16.88
C PHE A 30 7.80 29.20 17.73
N ASN A 31 7.07 29.53 18.80
CA ASN A 31 6.39 28.54 19.63
C ASN A 31 5.27 27.82 18.87
N LEU A 32 4.44 28.56 18.13
CA LEU A 32 3.39 27.97 17.29
C LEU A 32 3.98 27.03 16.26
N TYR A 33 5.04 27.45 15.57
CA TYR A 33 5.72 26.62 14.59
C TYR A 33 6.23 25.32 15.22
N ARG A 34 6.89 25.41 16.38
CA ARG A 34 7.43 24.23 17.10
C ARG A 34 6.33 23.27 17.54
N ILE A 35 5.22 23.77 18.09
CA ILE A 35 4.09 22.94 18.53
C ILE A 35 3.43 22.28 17.31
N TYR A 36 3.21 23.06 16.26
CA TYR A 36 2.59 22.57 15.02
C TYR A 36 3.45 21.48 14.37
N THR A 37 4.75 21.73 14.16
CA THR A 37 5.63 20.73 13.55
C THR A 37 5.71 19.47 14.41
N ASN A 38 5.93 19.58 15.72
CA ASN A 38 5.98 18.41 16.60
C ASN A 38 4.69 17.59 16.55
N ARG A 39 3.54 18.25 16.52
CA ARG A 39 2.24 17.57 16.45
C ARG A 39 2.03 16.89 15.10
N VAL A 40 2.30 17.59 14.00
CA VAL A 40 2.21 17.02 12.64
C VAL A 40 3.16 15.84 12.47
N TYR A 41 4.40 15.93 12.95
CA TYR A 41 5.34 14.82 12.89
C TYR A 41 4.89 13.63 13.73
N SER A 42 4.38 13.86 14.95
CA SER A 42 3.87 12.81 15.82
C SER A 42 2.66 12.10 15.18
N GLU A 43 1.66 12.86 14.75
CA GLU A 43 0.43 12.32 14.14
C GLU A 43 0.75 11.59 12.82
N SER A 44 1.65 12.14 12.00
CA SER A 44 2.08 11.49 10.76
C SER A 44 2.82 10.18 11.02
N THR A 45 3.67 10.13 12.05
CA THR A 45 4.40 8.92 12.43
C THR A 45 3.46 7.84 12.94
N GLU A 46 2.46 8.22 13.74
CA GLU A 46 1.44 7.30 14.25
C GLU A 46 0.62 6.70 13.10
N VAL A 47 0.13 7.53 12.18
CA VAL A 47 -0.62 7.10 11.00
C VAL A 47 0.23 6.19 10.12
N LEU A 48 1.49 6.56 9.86
CA LEU A 48 2.40 5.75 9.07
C LEU A 48 2.65 4.38 9.71
N ASN A 49 2.88 4.36 11.02
CA ASN A 49 3.07 3.12 11.77
C ASN A 49 1.83 2.24 11.71
N LEU A 50 0.63 2.82 11.86
CA LEU A 50 -0.63 2.08 11.73
C LEU A 50 -0.78 1.46 10.33
N TYR A 51 -0.53 2.23 9.27
CA TYR A 51 -0.56 1.70 7.91
C TYR A 51 0.48 0.61 7.67
N ALA A 52 1.69 0.75 8.24
CA ALA A 52 2.73 -0.28 8.15
C ALA A 52 2.30 -1.57 8.85
N VAL A 53 1.70 -1.48 10.04
CA VAL A 53 1.15 -2.63 10.77
C VAL A 53 0.03 -3.31 9.97
N ILE A 54 -0.90 -2.54 9.41
CA ILE A 54 -1.97 -3.08 8.56
C ILE A 54 -1.39 -3.77 7.33
N ALA A 55 -0.42 -3.15 6.64
CA ALA A 55 0.22 -3.73 5.48
C ALA A 55 0.92 -5.05 5.81
N ASN A 56 1.66 -5.11 6.92
CA ASN A 56 2.30 -6.33 7.40
C ASN A 56 1.28 -7.42 7.74
N SER A 57 0.17 -7.07 8.40
CA SER A 57 -0.91 -8.02 8.67
C SER A 57 -1.50 -8.59 7.38
N ARG A 58 -1.74 -7.74 6.37
CA ARG A 58 -2.27 -8.18 5.07
C ARG A 58 -1.27 -9.05 4.30
N LEU A 59 0.02 -8.74 4.38
CA LEU A 59 1.06 -9.57 3.78
C LEU A 59 1.13 -10.95 4.45
N ALA A 60 1.05 -11.01 5.78
CA ALA A 60 1.00 -12.28 6.50
C ALA A 60 -0.24 -13.12 6.11
N GLU A 61 -1.42 -12.51 5.98
CA GLU A 61 -2.63 -13.19 5.50
C GLU A 61 -2.44 -13.77 4.08
N ILE A 62 -1.77 -13.03 3.18
CA ILE A 62 -1.47 -13.50 1.81
C ILE A 62 -0.47 -14.66 1.84
N GLU A 63 0.55 -14.57 2.69
CA GLU A 63 1.57 -15.59 2.86
C GLU A 63 0.97 -16.88 3.41
N ASP A 64 0.18 -16.80 4.49
CA ASP A 64 -0.52 -17.94 5.08
C ASP A 64 -1.44 -18.63 4.07
N LEU A 65 -2.19 -17.85 3.29
CA LEU A 65 -3.06 -18.39 2.24
C LEU A 65 -2.25 -19.04 1.11
N SER A 66 -1.11 -18.46 0.73
CA SER A 66 -0.21 -19.04 -0.26
C SER A 66 0.35 -20.37 0.21
N PHE A 67 0.74 -20.46 1.49
CA PHE A 67 1.17 -21.71 2.10
C PHE A 67 0.02 -22.72 2.21
N GLU A 68 -1.18 -22.32 2.63
CA GLU A 68 -2.36 -23.20 2.66
C GLU A 68 -2.63 -23.83 1.28
N VAL A 69 -2.58 -23.00 0.23
CA VAL A 69 -2.80 -23.43 -1.15
C VAL A 69 -1.70 -24.39 -1.61
N LEU A 70 -0.43 -24.07 -1.37
CA LEU A 70 0.70 -24.89 -1.81
C LEU A 70 0.84 -26.20 -1.00
N ALA A 71 0.46 -26.19 0.28
CA ALA A 71 0.47 -27.36 1.15
C ALA A 71 -0.77 -28.24 0.97
N ASN A 72 -1.79 -27.77 0.24
CA ASN A 72 -3.00 -28.55 0.04
C ASN A 72 -2.72 -29.78 -0.83
N ARG A 73 -3.11 -30.96 -0.32
CA ARG A 73 -2.89 -32.23 -1.00
C ARG A 73 -3.56 -32.29 -2.37
N ASP A 74 -4.81 -31.84 -2.49
CA ASP A 74 -5.55 -31.91 -3.76
C ASP A 74 -4.94 -30.97 -4.82
N VAL A 75 -4.43 -29.81 -4.39
CA VAL A 75 -3.63 -28.93 -5.26
C VAL A 75 -2.36 -29.65 -5.72
N GLN A 76 -1.60 -30.24 -4.79
CA GLN A 76 -0.36 -30.96 -5.13
C GLN A 76 -0.61 -32.14 -6.05
N ASP A 77 -1.65 -32.93 -5.80
CA ASP A 77 -2.02 -34.08 -6.63
C ASP A 77 -2.38 -33.62 -8.05
N ASN A 78 -3.11 -32.51 -8.20
CA ASN A 78 -3.41 -31.94 -9.52
C ASN A 78 -2.19 -31.32 -10.20
N LEU A 79 -1.28 -30.67 -9.46
CA LEU A 79 -0.01 -30.18 -10.00
C LEU A 79 0.86 -31.34 -10.51
N LEU A 80 0.93 -32.44 -9.76
CA LEU A 80 1.65 -33.64 -10.16
C LEU A 80 1.00 -34.33 -11.35
N MET A 81 -0.34 -34.41 -11.37
CA MET A 81 -1.10 -34.93 -12.51
C MET A 81 -0.81 -34.10 -13.76
N TYR A 82 -0.81 -32.78 -13.65
CA TYR A 82 -0.48 -31.88 -14.76
C TYR A 82 0.94 -32.14 -15.31
N ILE A 83 1.94 -32.31 -14.43
CA ILE A 83 3.34 -32.54 -14.82
C ILE A 83 3.52 -33.92 -15.47
N ASN A 84 2.84 -34.95 -14.95
CA ASN A 84 3.02 -36.34 -15.38
C ASN A 84 2.03 -36.78 -16.48
N ALA A 85 1.02 -35.97 -16.80
CA ALA A 85 -0.02 -36.30 -17.75
C ALA A 85 0.57 -36.57 -19.14
N SER A 86 0.25 -37.74 -19.68
CA SER A 86 0.72 -38.14 -21.01
C SER A 86 -0.28 -37.79 -22.12
N ASN A 87 -1.48 -37.34 -21.76
CA ASN A 87 -2.54 -36.98 -22.70
C ASN A 87 -3.18 -35.62 -22.37
N LEU A 88 -3.75 -34.99 -23.39
CA LEU A 88 -4.36 -33.66 -23.28
C LEU A 88 -5.58 -33.63 -22.35
N TYR A 89 -6.29 -34.75 -22.21
CA TYR A 89 -7.48 -34.85 -21.38
C TYR A 89 -7.13 -34.72 -19.89
N GLU A 90 -6.10 -35.42 -19.43
CA GLU A 90 -5.59 -35.33 -18.05
C GLU A 90 -5.05 -33.94 -17.72
N ILE A 91 -4.35 -33.31 -18.67
CA ILE A 91 -3.89 -31.92 -18.55
C ILE A 91 -5.08 -30.98 -18.37
N TYR A 92 -6.11 -31.13 -19.21
CA TYR A 92 -7.32 -30.30 -19.11
C TYR A 92 -8.04 -30.49 -17.78
N ASN A 93 -8.23 -31.74 -17.36
CA ASN A 93 -8.92 -32.07 -16.12
C ASN A 93 -8.19 -31.51 -14.90
N SER A 94 -6.89 -31.78 -14.77
CA SER A 94 -6.07 -31.24 -13.68
C SER A 94 -6.05 -29.72 -13.63
N THR A 95 -6.00 -29.06 -14.79
CA THR A 95 -6.08 -27.59 -14.90
C THR A 95 -7.45 -27.05 -14.45
N SER A 96 -8.54 -27.74 -14.82
CA SER A 96 -9.91 -27.37 -14.42
C SER A 96 -10.14 -27.55 -12.92
N ASP A 97 -9.59 -28.62 -12.34
CA ASP A 97 -9.66 -28.89 -10.91
C ASP A 97 -8.85 -27.85 -10.12
N LEU A 98 -7.63 -27.50 -10.58
CA LEU A 98 -6.85 -26.40 -10.02
C LEU A 98 -7.59 -25.07 -10.07
N TYR A 99 -8.24 -24.76 -11.20
CA TYR A 99 -9.04 -23.55 -11.34
C TYR A 99 -10.16 -23.51 -10.28
N THR A 100 -10.91 -24.59 -10.14
CA THR A 100 -12.01 -24.67 -9.17
C THR A 100 -11.50 -24.46 -7.75
N GLN A 101 -10.39 -25.10 -7.41
CA GLN A 101 -9.77 -24.98 -6.08
C GLN A 101 -9.24 -23.57 -5.78
N LEU A 102 -8.65 -22.89 -6.76
CA LEU A 102 -8.24 -21.49 -6.63
C LEU A 102 -9.46 -20.57 -6.54
N PHE A 103 -10.49 -20.82 -7.36
CA PHE A 103 -11.68 -19.99 -7.43
C PHE A 103 -12.43 -19.99 -6.10
N THR A 104 -12.65 -21.17 -5.51
CA THR A 104 -13.31 -21.30 -4.20
C THR A 104 -12.56 -20.54 -3.10
N ARG A 105 -11.22 -20.59 -3.11
CA ARG A 105 -10.42 -19.84 -2.13
C ARG A 105 -10.42 -18.35 -2.39
N TRP A 106 -10.38 -17.94 -3.66
CA TRP A 106 -10.45 -16.53 -4.04
C TRP A 106 -11.76 -15.88 -3.58
N ILE A 107 -12.92 -16.49 -3.86
CA ILE A 107 -14.21 -15.93 -3.44
C ILE A 107 -14.41 -15.91 -1.91
N ARG A 108 -13.71 -16.79 -1.17
CA ARG A 108 -13.78 -16.89 0.30
C ARG A 108 -12.94 -15.81 1.00
N ASN A 109 -11.86 -15.34 0.35
CA ASN A 109 -10.90 -14.43 0.96
C ASN A 109 -11.09 -12.99 0.47
N GLN A 110 -11.86 -12.20 1.23
CA GLN A 110 -12.11 -10.79 0.96
C GLN A 110 -10.83 -9.96 1.17
N GLY A 111 -10.10 -9.70 0.09
CA GLY A 111 -8.81 -9.01 0.13
C GLY A 111 -7.82 -9.51 -0.93
N ILE A 112 -8.07 -10.70 -1.49
CA ILE A 112 -7.28 -11.23 -2.59
C ILE A 112 -7.87 -10.75 -3.91
N VAL A 113 -7.08 -10.01 -4.68
CA VAL A 113 -7.49 -9.55 -6.01
C VAL A 113 -7.58 -10.72 -6.98
N SER A 114 -6.63 -11.64 -6.93
CA SER A 114 -6.51 -12.76 -7.87
C SER A 114 -5.55 -13.82 -7.33
N MET A 115 -5.67 -15.05 -7.83
CA MET A 115 -4.69 -16.12 -7.60
C MET A 115 -4.26 -16.72 -8.94
N SER A 116 -3.00 -17.14 -9.03
CA SER A 116 -2.43 -17.67 -10.27
C SER A 116 -1.42 -18.78 -9.97
N PHE A 117 -1.54 -19.90 -10.67
CA PHE A 117 -0.43 -20.84 -10.84
C PHE A 117 0.23 -20.62 -12.19
N VAL A 118 1.57 -20.57 -12.18
CA VAL A 118 2.40 -20.47 -13.38
C VAL A 118 3.25 -21.72 -13.48
N PHE A 119 3.05 -22.50 -14.54
CA PHE A 119 3.80 -23.72 -14.81
C PHE A 119 5.11 -23.41 -15.53
N LEU A 120 6.04 -24.38 -15.51
CA LEU A 120 7.35 -24.25 -16.14
C LEU A 120 7.29 -24.13 -17.67
N ASP A 121 6.20 -24.61 -18.28
CA ASP A 121 5.95 -24.50 -19.72
C ASP A 121 5.30 -23.15 -20.11
N GLY A 122 5.14 -22.24 -19.16
CA GLY A 122 4.53 -20.92 -19.36
C GLY A 122 3.00 -20.92 -19.36
N ARG A 123 2.35 -22.08 -19.25
CA ARG A 123 0.89 -22.13 -19.06
C ARG A 123 0.52 -21.69 -17.65
N ARG A 124 -0.73 -21.27 -17.49
CA ARG A 124 -1.21 -20.68 -16.24
C ARG A 124 -2.62 -21.09 -15.91
N VAL A 125 -2.94 -21.10 -14.61
CA VAL A 125 -4.31 -21.20 -14.08
C VAL A 125 -4.57 -19.95 -13.28
N ASP A 126 -5.44 -19.08 -13.78
CA ASP A 126 -5.73 -17.77 -13.19
C ASP A 126 -7.18 -17.68 -12.72
N VAL A 127 -7.40 -17.08 -11.55
CA VAL A 127 -8.73 -16.70 -11.05
C VAL A 127 -8.74 -15.22 -10.65
N GLY A 128 -9.88 -14.57 -10.83
CA GLY A 128 -10.06 -13.14 -10.60
C GLY A 128 -9.73 -12.27 -11.82
N PRO A 129 -9.68 -10.93 -11.66
CA PRO A 129 -9.63 -9.97 -12.76
C PRO A 129 -8.35 -10.06 -13.62
N LEU A 130 -7.24 -10.60 -13.07
CA LEU A 130 -5.99 -10.79 -13.82
C LEU A 130 -6.14 -11.76 -14.99
N HIS A 131 -7.12 -12.67 -14.97
CA HIS A 131 -7.43 -13.54 -16.09
C HIS A 131 -7.75 -12.74 -17.38
N LEU A 132 -8.39 -11.57 -17.25
CA LEU A 132 -8.77 -10.71 -18.37
C LEU A 132 -7.61 -9.87 -18.91
N ALA A 133 -6.63 -9.53 -18.07
CA ALA A 133 -5.45 -8.76 -18.47
C ALA A 133 -4.50 -9.61 -19.32
N ASN A 134 -4.29 -10.88 -18.93
CA ASN A 134 -3.37 -11.79 -19.62
C ASN A 134 -3.88 -12.24 -21.01
N LEU A 135 -5.20 -12.32 -21.21
CA LEU A 135 -5.80 -12.62 -22.53
C LEU A 135 -5.49 -11.54 -23.58
N LYS A 136 -5.28 -10.29 -23.15
CA LYS A 136 -4.91 -9.19 -24.06
C LYS A 136 -3.44 -9.25 -24.50
N ASP A 137 -2.53 -9.68 -23.63
CA ASP A 137 -1.11 -9.79 -23.97
C ASP A 137 -0.81 -10.99 -24.88
N GLY A 138 -1.53 -12.12 -24.70
CA GLY A 138 -1.42 -13.27 -25.59
C GLY A 138 -1.86 -12.97 -27.03
N ALA A 139 -2.92 -12.16 -27.20
CA ALA A 139 -3.41 -11.75 -28.52
C ALA A 139 -2.44 -10.79 -29.25
N LEU A 140 -1.64 -10.01 -28.52
CA LEU A 140 -0.60 -9.14 -29.11
C LEU A 140 0.62 -9.92 -29.60
N SER A 141 0.94 -11.06 -28.98
CA SER A 141 2.06 -11.92 -29.42
C SER A 141 1.78 -12.74 -30.69
N GLN A 142 0.51 -12.86 -31.11
CA GLN A 142 0.12 -13.58 -32.33
C GLN A 142 0.00 -12.68 -33.57
N VAL A 143 0.25 -11.37 -33.42
CA VAL A 143 0.12 -10.36 -34.49
C VAL A 143 1.48 -9.74 -34.87
N LEU A 144 2.57 -10.15 -34.21
CA LEU A 144 3.96 -9.81 -34.55
C LEU A 144 4.72 -11.04 -35.00
#